data_AF-C6KT17-F1
#
_entry.id   AF-C6KT17-F1
#
_cell.length_a   1.000
_cell.length_b   1.000
_cell.length_c   1.000
_cell.angle_alpha   90.00
_cell.angle_beta   90.00
_cell.angle_gamma   90.00
#
_symmetry.space_group_name_H-M   'P 1'
#
loop_
_entity.id
_entity.type
_entity.pdbx_description
1 polymer ?
#
loop_
_entity_poly.entity_id
_entity_poly.type
_entity_poly.pdbx_seq_one_letter_code
_entity_poly.pdbx_strand_id
1 'polypeptide(L)'
;MKLHYANILLFSLPLNILVASSSSNVNDQSNYVNITHHKPNIKSAKIQTTRLLCECDLYTSIYNNDTEMKNVMEIFNKQTEQRFEEYNERMNKNRQKCKEQCNKDIQKIILKDKIEKELKQNLDALHADITTKDIPTYVFEKSLSGKLEKTCLKCTYGLGSNVPLLGLINGVGIYATAQSAAMKVFISETIDGLKGIGGMSNLFGDKIADLVTPSFYGKPMHLVTTILSAKEKLCACPGMQKQILCHGLESVTEQSLPRRIATTASDAYYSAGEKFVELTNSGAIFSNPIVISTIVLLCIALMLLIIYLILRYRRKSRMKKKFQYIKLLKE
;
A
#
# COMPACT_ATOMS: atom_id res chain seq x y z
N MET A 1 20.30 -5.53 -31.87
CA MET A 1 19.10 -5.24 -32.69
C MET A 1 17.93 -6.08 -32.19
N LYS A 2 16.75 -5.45 -32.06
CA LYS A 2 15.40 -6.05 -32.11
C LYS A 2 15.03 -7.16 -31.11
N LEU A 3 14.77 -6.81 -29.85
CA LEU A 3 13.81 -7.57 -29.01
C LEU A 3 12.92 -6.71 -28.08
N HIS A 4 13.01 -5.38 -28.10
CA HIS A 4 12.15 -4.53 -27.26
C HIS A 4 10.80 -4.15 -27.89
N TYR A 5 10.55 -4.49 -29.16
CA TYR A 5 9.29 -4.14 -29.83
C TYR A 5 8.14 -5.11 -29.53
N ALA A 6 8.44 -6.39 -29.22
CA ALA A 6 7.42 -7.40 -28.95
C ALA A 6 6.64 -7.11 -27.65
N ASN A 7 7.31 -6.58 -26.61
CA ASN A 7 6.65 -6.28 -25.34
C ASN A 7 5.74 -5.05 -25.42
N ILE A 8 6.10 -4.02 -26.21
CA ILE A 8 5.24 -2.84 -26.38
C ILE A 8 3.98 -3.21 -27.18
N LEU A 9 4.09 -4.13 -28.14
CA LEU A 9 2.94 -4.56 -28.95
C LEU A 9 1.93 -5.41 -28.16
N LEU A 10 2.37 -6.12 -27.12
CA LEU A 10 1.48 -6.87 -26.24
C LEU A 10 0.68 -5.97 -25.28
N PHE A 11 1.15 -4.77 -24.96
CA PHE A 11 0.40 -3.80 -24.15
C PHE A 11 -0.60 -2.96 -24.96
N SER A 12 -0.42 -2.80 -26.28
CA SER A 12 -1.37 -2.04 -27.11
C SER A 12 -2.66 -2.82 -27.40
N LEU A 13 -2.60 -4.15 -27.49
CA LEU A 13 -3.78 -5.01 -27.68
C LEU A 13 -4.85 -4.86 -26.59
N PRO A 14 -4.53 -4.95 -25.28
CA PRO A 14 -5.54 -4.76 -24.23
C PRO A 14 -6.01 -3.29 -24.12
N LEU A 15 -5.16 -2.30 -24.40
CA LEU A 15 -5.55 -0.88 -24.38
C LEU A 15 -6.53 -0.54 -25.51
N ASN A 16 -6.34 -1.08 -26.72
CA ASN A 16 -7.29 -0.89 -27.82
C ASN A 16 -8.65 -1.55 -27.55
N ILE A 17 -8.68 -2.69 -26.87
CA ILE A 17 -9.95 -3.33 -26.47
C ILE A 17 -10.69 -2.46 -25.44
N LEU A 18 -9.96 -1.85 -24.49
CA LEU A 18 -10.57 -0.97 -23.49
C LEU A 18 -11.18 0.29 -24.16
N VAL A 19 -10.43 0.94 -25.06
CA VAL A 19 -10.89 2.13 -25.79
C VAL A 19 -12.09 1.83 -26.70
N ALA A 20 -12.07 0.70 -27.40
CA ALA A 20 -13.19 0.28 -28.25
C ALA A 20 -14.46 -0.02 -27.43
N SER A 21 -14.32 -0.55 -26.21
CA SER A 21 -15.46 -0.82 -25.32
C SER A 21 -16.03 0.45 -24.65
N SER A 22 -15.22 1.49 -24.46
CA SER A 22 -15.71 2.79 -23.97
C SER A 22 -16.35 3.64 -25.06
N SER A 23 -15.98 3.45 -26.33
CA SER A 23 -16.53 4.25 -27.44
C SER A 23 -17.89 3.77 -27.97
N SER A 24 -18.39 2.60 -27.54
CA SER A 24 -19.71 2.10 -27.94
C SER A 24 -20.86 2.51 -27.02
N ASN A 25 -20.61 3.39 -26.04
CA ASN A 25 -21.61 3.97 -25.16
C ASN A 25 -21.81 5.47 -25.42
N VAL A 26 -21.91 5.86 -26.69
CA VAL A 26 -22.58 7.11 -27.08
C VAL A 26 -23.23 6.82 -28.43
N ASN A 27 -24.52 6.49 -28.39
CA ASN A 27 -25.51 6.68 -29.46
C ASN A 27 -26.88 6.25 -28.91
N ASP A 28 -27.29 6.87 -27.81
CA ASP A 28 -28.68 6.92 -27.39
C ASP A 28 -29.38 7.98 -28.24
N GLN A 29 -29.97 7.59 -29.37
CA GLN A 29 -31.02 8.39 -29.99
C GLN A 29 -32.07 7.50 -30.65
N SER A 30 -33.04 7.10 -29.82
CA SER A 30 -34.47 7.30 -30.08
C SER A 30 -34.81 7.64 -31.54
N ASN A 31 -35.06 6.63 -32.36
CA ASN A 31 -35.88 6.79 -33.55
C ASN A 31 -37.21 6.05 -33.31
N TYR A 32 -38.17 6.82 -32.82
CA TYR A 32 -39.58 6.51 -32.99
C TYR A 32 -39.84 6.49 -34.51
N VAL A 33 -40.32 5.37 -35.05
CA VAL A 33 -40.85 5.34 -36.42
C VAL A 33 -42.26 4.81 -36.32
N ASN A 34 -43.21 5.72 -36.50
CA ASN A 34 -44.64 5.49 -36.56
C ASN A 34 -44.98 4.33 -37.50
N ILE A 35 -45.59 3.28 -36.96
CA ILE A 35 -46.09 2.14 -37.72
C ILE A 35 -47.47 2.53 -38.26
N THR A 36 -47.51 3.04 -39.48
CA THR A 36 -48.76 3.22 -40.22
C THR A 36 -49.23 1.84 -40.69
N HIS A 37 -50.38 1.39 -40.17
CA HIS A 37 -51.02 0.13 -40.51
C HIS A 37 -51.41 0.07 -42.00
N HIS A 38 -50.58 -0.53 -42.84
CA HIS A 38 -51.00 -0.95 -44.17
C HIS A 38 -51.65 -2.34 -44.11
N LYS A 39 -52.99 -2.34 -44.26
CA LYS A 39 -53.83 -3.52 -44.49
C LYS A 39 -53.52 -4.08 -45.89
N PRO A 40 -52.89 -5.26 -46.04
CA PRO A 40 -52.55 -5.78 -47.36
C PRO A 40 -53.79 -6.37 -48.02
N ASN A 41 -54.22 -5.76 -49.11
CA ASN A 41 -55.27 -6.32 -49.96
C ASN A 41 -54.70 -7.48 -50.79
N ILE A 42 -55.55 -8.47 -50.97
CA ILE A 42 -55.28 -9.78 -51.55
C ILE A 42 -55.03 -9.65 -53.05
N LYS A 43 -53.80 -9.97 -53.51
CA LYS A 43 -53.46 -10.77 -54.71
C LYS A 43 -52.02 -10.47 -55.19
N SER A 44 -51.30 -11.55 -55.51
CA SER A 44 -49.95 -11.64 -56.09
C SER A 44 -48.77 -11.73 -55.12
N ALA A 45 -47.93 -12.71 -55.41
CA ALA A 45 -46.94 -13.33 -54.55
C ALA A 45 -45.66 -12.50 -54.43
N LYS A 46 -45.33 -12.11 -53.20
CA LYS A 46 -43.93 -12.00 -52.75
C LYS A 46 -43.89 -12.26 -51.25
N ILE A 47 -43.37 -13.43 -50.88
CA ILE A 47 -43.15 -13.86 -49.50
C ILE A 47 -42.13 -12.91 -48.88
N GLN A 48 -42.57 -11.99 -48.01
CA GLN A 48 -41.70 -11.34 -47.05
C GLN A 48 -42.01 -11.91 -45.67
N THR A 49 -41.10 -12.76 -45.19
CA THR A 49 -41.10 -13.26 -43.82
C THR A 49 -40.74 -12.13 -42.86
N THR A 50 -41.73 -11.38 -42.38
CA THR A 50 -41.56 -10.49 -41.22
C THR A 50 -41.69 -11.34 -39.96
N ARG A 51 -40.55 -11.58 -39.28
CA ARG A 51 -40.51 -12.22 -37.96
C ARG A 51 -41.03 -11.20 -36.92
N LEU A 52 -42.33 -11.17 -36.71
CA LEU A 52 -42.91 -10.49 -35.55
C LEU A 52 -43.20 -11.56 -34.48
N LEU A 53 -42.54 -11.43 -33.33
CA LEU A 53 -42.82 -12.25 -32.15
C LEU A 53 -44.13 -11.70 -31.55
N CYS A 54 -45.25 -12.38 -31.76
CA CYS A 54 -46.46 -12.09 -30.99
C CYS A 54 -46.23 -12.51 -29.54
N GLU A 55 -46.49 -11.59 -28.61
CA GLU A 55 -46.66 -11.89 -27.19
C GLU A 55 -47.96 -12.70 -27.07
N CYS A 56 -47.85 -13.97 -26.69
CA CYS A 56 -49.00 -14.79 -26.30
C CYS A 56 -49.35 -14.46 -24.84
N ASP A 57 -50.61 -14.68 -24.43
CA ASP A 57 -51.02 -14.54 -23.02
C ASP A 57 -50.72 -15.84 -22.26
N LEU A 58 -49.93 -15.71 -21.21
CA LEU A 58 -49.06 -16.77 -20.69
C LEU A 58 -49.60 -17.48 -19.46
N TYR A 59 -50.82 -17.12 -19.08
CA TYR A 59 -51.50 -17.68 -17.94
C TYR A 59 -52.91 -18.09 -18.35
N THR A 60 -53.09 -19.37 -18.65
CA THR A 60 -54.42 -19.96 -18.87
C THR A 60 -54.80 -20.78 -17.64
N SER A 61 -55.94 -20.44 -17.04
CA SER A 61 -56.46 -21.06 -15.80
C SER A 61 -56.87 -22.54 -15.96
N ILE A 62 -56.84 -23.08 -17.18
CA ILE A 62 -57.16 -24.47 -17.52
C ILE A 62 -56.29 -25.49 -16.77
N TYR A 63 -55.03 -25.15 -16.45
CA TYR A 63 -54.13 -26.05 -15.74
C TYR A 63 -54.40 -26.17 -14.23
N ASN A 64 -55.17 -25.25 -13.65
CA ASN A 64 -55.41 -25.25 -12.19
C ASN A 64 -56.27 -26.43 -11.73
N ASN A 65 -57.09 -26.98 -12.62
CA ASN A 65 -57.99 -28.11 -12.32
C ASN A 65 -57.48 -29.46 -12.85
N ASP A 66 -56.34 -29.48 -13.56
CA ASP A 66 -55.74 -30.72 -14.04
C ASP A 66 -55.07 -31.47 -12.88
N THR A 67 -55.50 -32.72 -12.68
CA THR A 67 -55.03 -33.57 -11.58
C THR A 67 -53.55 -33.94 -11.77
N GLU A 68 -53.09 -34.15 -13.00
CA GLU A 68 -51.69 -34.48 -13.29
C GLU A 68 -50.79 -33.28 -13.01
N MET A 69 -51.20 -32.09 -13.48
CA MET A 69 -50.48 -30.84 -13.21
C MET A 69 -50.40 -30.52 -11.72
N LYS A 70 -51.48 -30.75 -10.97
CA LYS A 70 -51.50 -30.55 -9.52
C LYS A 70 -50.49 -31.43 -8.80
N ASN A 71 -50.38 -32.70 -9.19
CA ASN A 71 -49.41 -33.64 -8.61
C ASN A 71 -47.95 -33.24 -8.93
N VAL A 72 -47.67 -32.87 -10.18
CA VAL A 72 -46.32 -32.40 -10.58
C VAL A 72 -45.94 -31.13 -9.83
N MET A 73 -46.88 -30.19 -9.69
CA MET A 73 -46.68 -28.95 -8.95
C MET A 73 -46.42 -29.22 -7.46
N GLU A 74 -47.13 -30.18 -6.84
CA GLU A 74 -46.91 -30.56 -5.45
C GLU A 74 -45.52 -31.18 -5.23
N ILE A 75 -45.08 -32.09 -6.11
CA ILE A 75 -43.72 -32.68 -6.05
C ILE A 75 -42.66 -31.58 -6.20
N PHE A 76 -42.83 -30.68 -7.17
CA PHE A 76 -41.91 -29.58 -7.40
C PHE A 76 -41.85 -28.64 -6.19
N ASN A 77 -43.00 -28.30 -5.60
CA ASN A 77 -43.07 -27.46 -4.41
C ASN A 77 -42.37 -28.12 -3.22
N LYS A 78 -42.62 -29.41 -2.93
CA LYS A 78 -41.92 -30.15 -1.85
C LYS A 78 -40.40 -30.15 -2.03
N GLN A 79 -39.92 -30.44 -3.25
CA GLN A 79 -38.48 -30.41 -3.54
C GLN A 79 -37.88 -29.00 -3.43
N THR A 80 -38.64 -28.00 -3.85
CA THR A 80 -38.21 -26.60 -3.83
C THR A 80 -38.18 -26.05 -2.41
N GLU A 81 -39.16 -26.40 -1.59
CA GLU A 81 -39.24 -26.06 -0.16
C GLU A 81 -38.04 -26.60 0.60
N GLN A 82 -37.72 -27.90 0.45
CA GLN A 82 -36.53 -28.50 1.06
C GLN A 82 -35.24 -27.76 0.65
N ARG A 83 -35.09 -27.43 -0.64
CA ARG A 83 -33.92 -26.68 -1.14
C ARG A 83 -33.84 -25.28 -0.55
N PHE A 84 -34.98 -24.62 -0.34
CA PHE A 84 -35.02 -23.31 0.30
C PHE A 84 -34.63 -23.39 1.77
N GLU A 85 -35.05 -24.41 2.51
CA GLU A 85 -34.62 -24.64 3.90
C GLU A 85 -33.12 -24.87 3.99
N GLU A 86 -32.55 -25.78 3.20
CA GLU A 86 -31.10 -26.04 3.16
C GLU A 86 -30.27 -24.79 2.82
N TYR A 87 -30.75 -24.00 1.83
CA TYR A 87 -30.13 -22.73 1.49
C TYR A 87 -30.22 -21.73 2.65
N ASN A 88 -31.37 -21.63 3.32
CA ASN A 88 -31.59 -20.70 4.42
C ASN A 88 -30.74 -21.06 5.65
N GLU A 89 -30.62 -22.35 5.99
CA GLU A 89 -29.71 -22.83 7.05
C GLU A 89 -28.26 -22.49 6.73
N ARG A 90 -27.79 -22.78 5.51
CA ARG A 90 -26.44 -22.43 5.06
C ARG A 90 -26.19 -20.93 5.13
N MET A 91 -27.17 -20.12 4.73
CA MET A 91 -27.11 -18.67 4.78
C MET A 91 -27.05 -18.16 6.23
N ASN A 92 -27.85 -18.73 7.13
CA ASN A 92 -27.84 -18.37 8.56
C ASN A 92 -26.50 -18.72 9.21
N LYS A 93 -25.94 -19.91 8.95
CA LYS A 93 -24.60 -20.30 9.44
C LYS A 93 -23.51 -19.35 8.95
N ASN A 94 -23.55 -18.96 7.68
CA ASN A 94 -22.58 -18.00 7.12
C ASN A 94 -22.75 -16.60 7.72
N ARG A 95 -23.99 -16.14 7.95
CA ARG A 95 -24.28 -14.87 8.63
C ARG A 95 -23.75 -14.87 10.06
N GLN A 96 -23.91 -15.96 10.80
CA GLN A 96 -23.40 -16.08 12.17
C GLN A 96 -21.87 -16.01 12.23
N LYS A 97 -21.17 -16.71 11.33
CA LYS A 97 -19.70 -16.61 11.20
C LYS A 97 -19.23 -15.19 10.89
N CYS A 98 -19.92 -14.51 9.97
CA CYS A 98 -19.61 -13.13 9.62
C CYS A 98 -19.77 -12.18 10.82
N LYS A 99 -20.85 -12.36 11.60
CA LYS A 99 -21.11 -11.57 12.82
C LYS A 99 -20.04 -11.80 13.89
N GLU A 100 -19.62 -13.04 14.10
CA GLU A 100 -18.57 -13.37 15.07
C GLU A 100 -17.20 -12.79 14.66
N GLN A 101 -16.84 -12.90 13.38
CA GLN A 101 -15.60 -12.32 12.85
C GLN A 101 -15.61 -10.78 12.98
N CYS A 102 -16.72 -10.14 12.62
CA CYS A 102 -16.90 -8.69 12.74
C CYS A 102 -16.75 -8.23 14.20
N ASN A 103 -17.36 -8.93 15.16
CA ASN A 103 -17.21 -8.63 16.59
C ASN A 103 -15.75 -8.76 17.05
N LYS A 104 -15.02 -9.79 16.60
CA LYS A 104 -13.58 -9.97 16.91
C LYS A 104 -12.74 -8.83 16.34
N ASP A 105 -13.02 -8.40 15.12
CA ASP A 105 -12.26 -7.32 14.47
C ASP A 105 -12.59 -5.95 15.10
N ILE A 106 -13.85 -5.68 15.47
CA ILE A 106 -14.24 -4.48 16.24
C ILE A 106 -13.52 -4.45 17.59
N GLN A 107 -13.45 -5.57 18.33
CA GLN A 107 -12.72 -5.63 19.61
C GLN A 107 -11.24 -5.30 19.45
N LYS A 108 -10.58 -5.77 18.38
CA LYS A 108 -9.18 -5.44 18.09
C LYS A 108 -8.98 -3.95 17.79
N ILE A 109 -9.90 -3.34 17.04
CA ILE A 109 -9.86 -1.90 16.72
C ILE A 109 -9.99 -1.08 18.01
N ILE A 110 -10.98 -1.39 18.86
CA ILE A 110 -11.17 -0.69 20.14
C ILE A 110 -9.92 -0.80 21.04
N LEU A 111 -9.31 -1.98 21.11
CA LEU A 111 -8.10 -2.18 21.91
C LEU A 111 -6.91 -1.38 21.36
N LYS A 112 -6.73 -1.36 20.03
CA LYS A 112 -5.68 -0.59 19.37
C LYS A 112 -5.85 0.90 19.61
N ASP A 113 -7.06 1.43 19.45
CA ASP A 113 -7.37 2.84 19.68
C ASP A 113 -7.13 3.23 21.15
N LYS A 114 -7.42 2.33 22.10
CA LYS A 114 -7.15 2.57 23.53
C LYS A 114 -5.64 2.71 23.80
N ILE A 115 -4.81 1.82 23.24
CA ILE A 115 -3.34 1.88 23.39
C ILE A 115 -2.79 3.14 22.72
N GLU A 116 -3.27 3.48 21.53
CA GLU A 116 -2.82 4.66 20.79
C GLU A 116 -3.17 5.96 21.54
N LYS A 117 -4.36 6.01 22.15
CA LYS A 117 -4.78 7.14 23.00
C LYS A 117 -3.95 7.26 24.28
N GLU A 118 -3.67 6.16 24.98
CA GLU A 118 -2.81 6.16 26.17
C GLU A 118 -1.37 6.58 25.84
N LEU A 119 -0.82 6.09 24.72
CA LEU A 119 0.52 6.47 24.27
C LEU A 119 0.61 7.97 23.93
N LYS A 120 -0.40 8.51 23.23
CA LYS A 120 -0.45 9.94 22.90
C LYS A 120 -0.55 10.82 24.15
N GLN A 121 -1.37 10.44 25.13
CA GLN A 121 -1.49 11.19 26.39
C GLN A 121 -0.18 11.19 27.19
N ASN A 122 0.51 10.04 27.28
CA ASN A 122 1.81 9.96 27.95
C ASN A 122 2.88 10.80 27.23
N LEU A 123 2.83 10.86 25.89
CA LEU A 123 3.74 11.68 25.10
C LEU A 123 3.48 13.18 25.30
N ASP A 124 2.21 13.60 25.31
CA ASP A 124 1.82 15.00 25.52
C ASP A 124 2.17 15.48 26.93
N ALA A 125 1.97 14.65 27.95
CA ALA A 125 2.37 14.94 29.34
C ALA A 125 3.89 15.14 29.47
N LEU A 126 4.70 14.32 28.79
CA LEU A 126 6.16 14.41 28.83
C LEU A 126 6.70 15.68 28.15
N HIS A 127 6.01 16.20 27.12
CA HIS A 127 6.41 17.44 26.44
C HIS A 127 6.11 18.68 27.28
N ALA A 128 5.10 18.66 28.16
CA ALA A 128 4.75 19.81 29.00
C ALA A 128 5.81 20.10 30.09
N ASP A 129 6.53 19.09 30.57
CA ASP A 129 7.59 19.26 31.58
C ASP A 129 8.90 19.84 31.01
N ILE A 130 9.08 19.84 29.69
CA ILE A 130 10.28 20.36 29.05
C ILE A 130 10.01 21.82 28.64
N THR A 131 10.30 22.74 29.56
CA THR A 131 10.22 24.18 29.30
C THR A 131 11.15 24.55 28.14
N THR A 132 10.59 24.92 26.99
CA THR A 132 11.27 25.22 25.71
C THR A 132 12.04 26.55 25.69
N LYS A 133 12.56 27.03 26.82
CA LYS A 133 13.33 28.27 26.87
C LYS A 133 14.84 28.14 26.68
N ASP A 134 15.39 26.92 26.67
CA ASP A 134 16.86 26.72 26.65
C ASP A 134 17.42 26.04 25.39
N ILE A 135 16.74 26.08 24.24
CA ILE A 135 17.33 25.60 22.98
C ILE A 135 17.58 26.77 22.03
N PRO A 136 18.85 27.23 21.90
CA PRO A 136 19.23 28.26 20.95
C PRO A 136 18.96 27.78 19.52
N THR A 137 18.15 28.56 18.80
CA THR A 137 17.86 28.43 17.37
C THR A 137 19.16 28.58 16.55
N TYR A 138 19.96 27.51 16.42
CA TYR A 138 21.21 27.54 15.66
C TYR A 138 21.18 26.53 14.49
N VAL A 139 20.99 27.09 13.29
CA VAL A 139 21.49 26.62 11.98
C VAL A 139 21.14 25.19 11.58
N PHE A 140 19.84 24.89 11.40
CA PHE A 140 19.39 23.72 10.62
C PHE A 140 18.70 24.06 9.29
N GLU A 141 18.41 25.33 9.00
CA GLU A 141 17.69 25.69 7.76
C GLU A 141 18.55 25.63 6.49
N LYS A 142 19.86 25.95 6.57
CA LYS A 142 20.64 26.21 5.36
C LYS A 142 21.21 24.97 4.66
N SER A 143 21.44 23.87 5.37
CA SER A 143 22.03 22.65 4.77
C SER A 143 20.98 21.62 4.31
N LEU A 144 19.81 21.61 4.94
CA LEU A 144 18.77 20.60 4.67
C LEU A 144 17.98 20.92 3.39
N SER A 145 17.63 22.19 3.17
CA SER A 145 16.82 22.60 2.02
C SER A 145 17.55 22.35 0.69
N GLY A 146 18.81 22.77 0.55
CA GLY A 146 19.52 22.71 -0.73
C GLY A 146 19.83 21.31 -1.28
N LYS A 147 19.93 20.28 -0.43
CA LYS A 147 20.17 18.89 -0.85
C LYS A 147 18.87 18.08 -1.00
N LEU A 148 17.87 18.30 -0.14
CA LEU A 148 16.58 17.61 -0.28
C LEU A 148 15.74 18.17 -1.44
N GLU A 149 15.79 19.49 -1.69
CA GLU A 149 15.02 20.12 -2.76
C GLU A 149 15.43 19.58 -4.15
N LYS A 150 16.72 19.33 -4.39
CA LYS A 150 17.21 18.74 -5.65
C LYS A 150 16.82 17.28 -5.85
N THR A 151 16.75 16.50 -4.78
CA THR A 151 16.39 15.07 -4.84
C THR A 151 14.86 14.88 -4.87
N CYS A 152 14.11 15.77 -4.20
CA CYS A 152 12.66 15.77 -4.15
C CYS A 152 12.03 16.29 -5.46
N LEU A 153 12.56 17.37 -6.05
CA LEU A 153 12.05 17.90 -7.34
C LEU A 153 12.18 16.90 -8.50
N LYS A 154 13.09 15.92 -8.41
CA LYS A 154 13.24 14.90 -9.46
C LYS A 154 12.23 13.76 -9.36
N CYS A 155 11.50 13.61 -8.25
CA CYS A 155 10.61 12.47 -8.03
C CYS A 155 9.11 12.76 -8.30
N THR A 156 8.71 13.97 -8.72
CA THR A 156 7.28 14.32 -8.80
C THR A 156 6.73 14.65 -10.19
N TYR A 157 7.51 14.53 -11.26
CA TYR A 157 7.01 14.80 -12.62
C TYR A 157 7.06 13.57 -13.53
N GLY A 158 5.99 12.78 -13.49
CA GLY A 158 5.76 11.63 -14.35
C GLY A 158 4.32 11.13 -14.29
N LEU A 159 3.39 11.95 -14.81
CA LEU A 159 2.05 11.63 -15.30
C LEU A 159 1.36 10.34 -14.77
N GLY A 160 0.37 10.51 -13.90
CA GLY A 160 -0.88 9.73 -14.01
C GLY A 160 -1.17 8.61 -13.01
N SER A 161 -0.50 8.52 -11.86
CA SER A 161 -0.98 7.63 -10.79
C SER A 161 -0.96 8.32 -9.43
N ASN A 162 -2.14 8.40 -8.83
CA ASN A 162 -2.37 8.92 -7.50
C ASN A 162 -1.82 7.91 -6.47
N VAL A 163 -0.98 8.42 -5.56
CA VAL A 163 -0.58 7.81 -4.28
C VAL A 163 0.57 6.79 -4.37
N PRO A 164 1.59 6.84 -3.47
CA PRO A 164 2.71 5.90 -3.41
C PRO A 164 2.29 4.44 -3.15
N LEU A 165 1.76 3.76 -4.16
CA LEU A 165 1.35 2.35 -4.08
C LEU A 165 2.54 1.37 -4.18
N LEU A 166 3.78 1.87 -4.12
CA LEU A 166 4.94 1.02 -3.80
C LEU A 166 5.05 0.72 -2.28
N GLY A 167 4.22 1.36 -1.44
CA GLY A 167 4.26 1.16 0.01
C GLY A 167 3.61 -0.12 0.55
N LEU A 168 2.65 -0.75 -0.16
CA LEU A 168 1.76 -1.72 0.50
C LEU A 168 2.01 -3.21 0.23
N ILE A 169 2.84 -3.63 -0.74
CA ILE A 169 2.98 -5.08 -1.00
C ILE A 169 4.37 -5.66 -0.71
N ASN A 170 5.46 -4.91 -0.77
CA ASN A 170 6.78 -5.34 -0.25
C ASN A 170 7.75 -4.18 0.03
N GLY A 171 7.35 -2.92 -0.22
CA GLY A 171 8.18 -1.74 0.02
C GLY A 171 8.65 -1.63 1.47
N VAL A 172 7.81 -2.04 2.44
CA VAL A 172 8.14 -2.04 3.87
C VAL A 172 9.45 -2.79 4.16
N GLY A 173 9.70 -3.91 3.49
CA GLY A 173 10.94 -4.68 3.68
C GLY A 173 12.17 -3.93 3.17
N ILE A 174 12.08 -3.32 1.99
CA ILE A 174 13.18 -2.54 1.41
C ILE A 174 13.51 -1.35 2.30
N TYR A 175 12.50 -0.56 2.70
CA TYR A 175 12.70 0.59 3.58
C TYR A 175 13.29 0.17 4.93
N ALA A 176 12.83 -0.94 5.53
CA ALA A 176 13.38 -1.44 6.79
C ALA A 176 14.84 -1.88 6.66
N THR A 177 15.19 -2.62 5.59
CA THR A 177 16.58 -3.02 5.33
C THR A 177 17.49 -1.82 5.06
N ALA A 178 17.00 -0.82 4.32
CA ALA A 178 17.72 0.42 4.06
C ALA A 178 17.95 1.23 5.34
N GLN A 179 16.94 1.34 6.22
CA GLN A 179 17.09 1.99 7.53
C GLN A 179 18.11 1.27 8.41
N SER A 180 18.09 -0.07 8.44
CA SER A 180 19.07 -0.86 9.18
C SER A 180 20.50 -0.64 8.65
N ALA A 181 20.66 -0.60 7.32
CA ALA A 181 21.95 -0.32 6.70
C ALA A 181 22.44 1.11 6.99
N ALA A 182 21.56 2.11 6.90
CA ALA A 182 21.89 3.49 7.23
C ALA A 182 22.30 3.66 8.70
N MET A 183 21.59 3.01 9.63
CA MET A 183 21.95 3.02 11.05
C MET A 183 23.33 2.39 11.30
N LYS A 184 23.68 1.29 10.61
CA LYS A 184 25.01 0.69 10.71
C LYS A 184 26.11 1.64 10.25
N VAL A 185 25.88 2.35 9.14
CA VAL A 185 26.81 3.39 8.64
C VAL A 185 26.96 4.50 9.66
N PHE A 186 25.84 5.04 10.18
CA PHE A 186 25.87 6.07 11.21
C PHE A 186 26.70 5.67 12.43
N ILE A 187 26.47 4.47 12.99
CA ILE A 187 27.20 3.98 14.17
C ILE A 187 28.69 3.83 13.85
N SER A 188 29.03 3.18 12.73
CA SER A 188 30.42 2.96 12.33
C SER A 188 31.18 4.27 12.14
N GLU A 189 30.63 5.18 11.34
CA GLU A 189 31.29 6.46 11.04
C GLU A 189 31.36 7.37 12.26
N THR A 190 30.34 7.33 13.13
CA THR A 190 30.40 8.08 14.40
C THR A 190 31.53 7.57 15.27
N ILE A 191 31.66 6.24 15.44
CA ILE A 191 32.74 5.64 16.24
C ILE A 191 34.10 5.99 15.65
N ASP A 192 34.28 5.87 14.34
CA ASP A 192 35.55 6.15 13.67
C ASP A 192 35.91 7.64 13.72
N GLY A 193 34.93 8.52 13.51
CA GLY A 193 35.13 9.96 13.65
C GLY A 193 35.46 10.36 15.10
N LEU A 194 34.85 9.74 16.10
CA LEU A 194 35.17 9.96 17.50
C LEU A 194 36.59 9.49 17.84
N LYS A 195 37.03 8.33 17.32
CA LYS A 195 38.43 7.88 17.46
C LYS A 195 39.42 8.85 16.83
N GLY A 196 39.04 9.54 15.76
CA GLY A 196 39.83 10.61 15.13
C GLY A 196 39.92 11.91 15.95
N ILE A 197 39.08 12.08 16.97
CA ILE A 197 39.21 13.20 17.90
C ILE A 197 40.37 12.91 18.86
N GLY A 198 41.39 13.77 18.83
CA GLY A 198 42.59 13.63 19.66
C GLY A 198 42.24 13.39 21.15
N GLY A 199 42.79 12.32 21.71
CA GLY A 199 42.60 11.91 23.10
C GLY A 199 41.33 11.11 23.39
N MET A 200 40.33 11.08 22.49
CA MET A 200 39.09 10.33 22.70
C MET A 200 39.35 8.83 22.84
N SER A 201 40.16 8.26 21.94
CA SER A 201 40.58 6.85 21.99
C SER A 201 41.34 6.50 23.26
N ASN A 202 42.12 7.44 23.82
CA ASN A 202 42.90 7.18 25.04
C ASN A 202 42.04 7.29 26.31
N LEU A 203 41.02 8.16 26.29
CA LEU A 203 40.12 8.37 27.41
C LEU A 203 39.10 7.25 27.54
N PHE A 204 38.48 6.87 26.43
CA PHE A 204 37.37 5.91 26.43
C PHE A 204 37.77 4.50 25.99
N GLY A 205 38.86 4.36 25.22
CA GLY A 205 39.29 3.07 24.68
C GLY A 205 38.17 2.40 23.87
N ASP A 206 37.96 1.12 24.13
CA ASP A 206 36.91 0.33 23.46
C ASP A 206 35.49 0.76 23.86
N LYS A 207 35.33 1.43 25.02
CA LYS A 207 34.02 1.92 25.50
C LYS A 207 33.44 3.04 24.64
N ILE A 208 34.18 3.58 23.67
CA ILE A 208 33.63 4.52 22.69
C ILE A 208 32.43 3.91 21.96
N ALA A 209 32.48 2.62 21.64
CA ALA A 209 31.39 1.95 20.94
C ALA A 209 30.09 1.94 21.76
N ASP A 210 30.20 1.73 23.08
CA ASP A 210 29.04 1.70 23.99
C ASP A 210 28.40 3.08 24.17
N LEU A 211 29.15 4.16 23.92
CA LEU A 211 28.65 5.53 23.97
C LEU A 211 27.85 5.94 22.74
N VAL A 212 27.86 5.17 21.66
CA VAL A 212 27.13 5.49 20.43
C VAL A 212 25.89 4.61 20.33
N THR A 213 24.74 5.15 20.77
CA THR A 213 23.47 4.43 20.70
C THR A 213 22.66 4.79 19.45
N PRO A 214 21.79 3.88 18.96
CA PRO A 214 20.84 4.17 17.89
C PRO A 214 19.93 5.38 18.17
N SER A 215 19.67 5.71 19.44
CA SER A 215 18.84 6.85 19.82
C SER A 215 19.45 8.22 19.47
N PHE A 216 20.76 8.26 19.18
CA PHE A 216 21.45 9.49 18.76
C PHE A 216 21.35 9.76 17.27
N TYR A 217 20.72 8.86 16.50
CA TYR A 217 20.50 9.05 15.06
C TYR A 217 19.75 10.36 14.79
N GLY A 218 20.36 11.26 14.00
CA GLY A 218 19.81 12.58 13.69
C GLY A 218 19.77 13.55 14.88
N LYS A 219 20.41 13.21 16.01
CA LYS A 219 20.39 13.98 17.26
C LYS A 219 21.80 14.27 17.77
N PRO A 220 22.60 15.08 17.05
CA PRO A 220 24.00 15.32 17.37
C PRO A 220 24.21 15.86 18.79
N MET A 221 23.31 16.72 19.29
CA MET A 221 23.44 17.31 20.63
C MET A 221 23.30 16.29 21.76
N HIS A 222 22.48 15.24 21.59
CA HIS A 222 22.37 14.19 22.60
C HIS A 222 23.68 13.38 22.71
N LEU A 223 24.37 13.17 21.59
CA LEU A 223 25.69 12.54 21.59
C LEU A 223 26.72 13.43 22.30
N VAL A 224 26.72 14.73 21.99
CA VAL A 224 27.61 15.72 22.62
C VAL A 224 27.45 15.70 24.14
N THR A 225 26.23 15.83 24.66
CA THR A 225 26.00 15.86 26.11
C THR A 225 26.37 14.55 26.79
N THR A 226 26.11 13.40 26.15
CA THR A 226 26.48 12.08 26.66
C THR A 226 28.00 11.93 26.77
N ILE A 227 28.74 12.34 25.73
CA ILE A 227 30.20 12.24 25.72
C ILE A 227 30.84 13.18 26.73
N LEU A 228 30.36 14.43 26.84
CA LEU A 228 30.91 15.39 27.79
C LEU A 228 30.66 14.96 29.24
N SER A 229 29.46 14.49 29.56
CA SER A 229 29.16 13.95 30.90
C SER A 229 29.96 12.68 31.22
N ALA A 230 30.22 11.83 30.21
CA ALA A 230 31.09 10.66 30.37
C ALA A 230 32.56 11.06 30.55
N LYS A 231 33.03 12.10 29.84
CA LYS A 231 34.36 12.70 30.02
C LYS A 231 34.53 13.18 31.47
N GLU A 232 33.61 13.98 31.97
CA GLU A 232 33.68 14.52 33.35
C GLU A 232 33.80 13.40 34.40
N LYS A 233 33.00 12.34 34.27
CA LYS A 233 33.06 11.17 35.17
C LYS A 233 34.41 10.46 35.12
N LEU A 234 34.99 10.27 33.93
CA LEU A 234 36.29 9.62 33.78
C LEU A 234 37.42 10.52 34.27
N CYS A 235 37.37 11.82 34.01
CA CYS A 235 38.39 12.78 34.43
C CYS A 235 38.42 13.02 35.95
N ALA A 236 37.33 12.72 36.66
CA ALA A 236 37.32 12.73 38.13
C ALA A 236 38.23 11.63 38.73
N CYS A 237 38.59 10.59 37.98
CA CYS A 237 39.48 9.54 38.46
C CYS A 237 40.94 10.01 38.43
N PRO A 238 41.70 9.87 39.54
CA PRO A 238 43.10 10.33 39.63
C PRO A 238 44.02 9.75 38.54
N GLY A 239 43.78 8.51 38.11
CA GLY A 239 44.55 7.85 37.04
C GLY A 239 44.32 8.45 35.65
N MET A 240 43.15 9.04 35.39
CA MET A 240 42.76 9.58 34.08
C MET A 240 43.09 11.06 33.92
N GLN A 241 43.42 11.77 35.00
CA GLN A 241 43.78 13.20 34.97
C GLN A 241 44.99 13.49 34.05
N LYS A 242 45.85 12.49 33.81
CA LYS A 242 47.00 12.58 32.90
C LYS A 242 46.59 12.57 31.41
N GLN A 243 45.35 12.20 31.09
CA GLN A 243 44.89 12.15 29.71
C GLN A 243 44.69 13.56 29.14
N ILE A 244 45.01 13.69 27.85
CA ILE A 244 44.96 14.94 27.08
C ILE A 244 43.59 15.63 27.20
N LEU A 245 42.50 14.85 27.24
CA LEU A 245 41.14 15.38 27.37
C LEU A 245 40.78 15.88 28.78
N CYS A 246 41.52 15.50 29.83
CA CYS A 246 41.23 15.83 31.23
C CYS A 246 42.14 16.93 31.81
N HIS A 247 43.38 17.02 31.34
CA HIS A 247 44.39 17.96 31.86
C HIS A 247 44.19 19.42 31.38
N GLY A 248 43.14 19.71 30.62
CA GLY A 248 42.98 20.99 29.94
C GLY A 248 43.81 21.00 28.66
N LEU A 249 43.17 20.68 27.55
CA LEU A 249 43.73 20.94 26.23
C LEU A 249 43.72 22.46 26.04
N GLU A 250 44.81 23.07 25.54
CA GLU A 250 44.90 24.53 25.28
C GLU A 250 43.53 25.06 24.81
N SER A 251 43.04 26.11 25.48
CA SER A 251 41.65 26.63 25.50
C SER A 251 40.85 26.53 24.19
N VAL A 252 41.52 26.63 23.04
CA VAL A 252 40.97 26.46 21.69
C VAL A 252 40.38 25.06 21.45
N THR A 253 40.97 24.01 22.02
CA THR A 253 40.53 22.63 21.76
C THR A 253 39.40 22.19 22.70
N GLU A 254 39.34 22.74 23.91
CA GLU A 254 38.25 22.44 24.84
C GLU A 254 36.91 23.06 24.38
N GLN A 255 36.95 24.30 23.88
CA GLN A 255 35.79 24.95 23.26
C GLN A 255 35.36 24.28 21.94
N SER A 256 36.30 23.67 21.22
CA SER A 256 35.99 22.98 19.95
C SER A 256 35.60 21.52 20.11
N LEU A 257 35.81 20.88 21.27
CA LEU A 257 35.44 19.48 21.48
C LEU A 257 33.93 19.22 21.26
N PRO A 258 32.99 19.98 21.85
CA PRO A 258 31.56 19.80 21.58
C PRO A 258 31.24 19.97 20.09
N ARG A 259 31.89 20.94 19.43
CA ARG A 259 31.72 21.21 18.00
C ARG A 259 32.22 20.03 17.16
N ARG A 260 33.41 19.48 17.46
CA ARG A 260 33.99 18.34 16.74
C ARG A 260 33.11 17.10 16.85
N ILE A 261 32.60 16.81 18.05
CA ILE A 261 31.66 15.70 18.28
C ILE A 261 30.38 15.91 17.45
N ALA A 262 29.81 17.12 17.48
CA ALA A 262 28.61 17.44 16.72
C ALA A 262 28.83 17.34 15.20
N THR A 263 29.99 17.78 14.70
CA THR A 263 30.38 17.66 13.29
C THR A 263 30.51 16.19 12.89
N THR A 264 31.23 15.37 13.66
CA THR A 264 31.31 13.91 13.42
C THR A 264 29.94 13.25 13.33
N ALA A 265 29.03 13.57 14.26
CA ALA A 265 27.68 13.03 14.25
C ALA A 265 26.87 13.51 13.04
N SER A 266 27.07 14.75 12.62
CA SER A 266 26.38 15.32 11.45
C SER A 266 26.89 14.70 10.15
N ASP A 267 28.21 14.54 10.01
CA ASP A 267 28.82 13.91 8.84
C ASP A 267 28.38 12.45 8.72
N ALA A 268 28.42 11.69 9.83
CA ALA A 268 27.91 10.31 9.87
C ALA A 268 26.41 10.22 9.52
N TYR A 269 25.62 11.21 9.95
CA TYR A 269 24.21 11.29 9.58
C TYR A 269 24.02 11.55 8.07
N TYR A 270 24.85 12.40 7.46
CA TYR A 270 24.82 12.62 6.02
C TYR A 270 25.18 11.36 5.23
N SER A 271 26.26 10.67 5.58
CA SER A 271 26.66 9.42 4.91
C SER A 271 25.61 8.32 5.06
N ALA A 272 25.00 8.21 6.25
CA ALA A 272 23.88 7.30 6.48
C ALA A 272 22.68 7.64 5.57
N GLY A 273 22.39 8.93 5.40
CA GLY A 273 21.38 9.43 4.47
C GLY A 273 21.70 9.09 3.02
N GLU A 274 22.95 9.24 2.58
CA GLU A 274 23.38 8.84 1.24
C GLU A 274 23.20 7.33 1.02
N LYS A 275 23.55 6.50 2.01
CA LYS A 275 23.35 5.05 1.91
C LYS A 275 21.89 4.66 1.84
N PHE A 276 21.04 5.35 2.60
CA PHE A 276 19.59 5.15 2.55
C PHE A 276 19.03 5.47 1.15
N VAL A 277 19.44 6.60 0.56
CA VAL A 277 19.01 7.02 -0.78
C VAL A 277 19.50 6.04 -1.84
N GLU A 278 20.76 5.59 -1.77
CA GLU A 278 21.30 4.57 -2.68
C GLU A 278 20.45 3.30 -2.71
N LEU A 279 20.06 2.79 -1.52
CA LEU A 279 19.30 1.56 -1.37
C LEU A 279 17.81 1.70 -1.73
N THR A 280 17.25 2.90 -1.58
CA THR A 280 15.84 3.19 -1.86
C THR A 280 15.61 3.78 -3.24
N ASN A 281 16.67 4.06 -4.00
CA ASN A 281 16.54 4.52 -5.37
C ASN A 281 15.80 3.48 -6.21
N SER A 282 14.95 3.96 -7.13
CA SER A 282 14.16 3.11 -8.02
C SER A 282 15.03 2.12 -8.79
N GLY A 283 16.19 2.56 -9.27
CA GLY A 283 17.16 1.70 -9.95
C GLY A 283 17.61 0.51 -9.10
N ALA A 284 17.93 0.72 -7.82
CA ALA A 284 18.34 -0.36 -6.91
C ALA A 284 17.18 -1.32 -6.60
N ILE A 285 15.97 -0.77 -6.38
CA ILE A 285 14.76 -1.55 -6.08
C ILE A 285 14.40 -2.47 -7.25
N PHE A 286 14.36 -1.95 -8.47
CA PHE A 286 14.01 -2.73 -9.66
C PHE A 286 15.13 -3.64 -10.15
N SER A 287 16.37 -3.46 -9.68
CA SER A 287 17.47 -4.38 -9.98
C SER A 287 17.49 -5.61 -9.08
N ASN A 288 16.78 -5.59 -7.93
CA ASN A 288 16.79 -6.70 -6.99
C ASN A 288 16.01 -7.90 -7.57
N PRO A 289 16.64 -9.07 -7.78
CA PRO A 289 15.99 -10.25 -8.35
C PRO A 289 14.76 -10.71 -7.57
N ILE A 290 14.76 -10.53 -6.25
CA ILE A 290 13.64 -10.89 -5.36
C ILE A 290 12.43 -9.99 -5.68
N VAL A 291 12.66 -8.69 -5.85
CA VAL A 291 11.62 -7.72 -6.19
C VAL A 291 11.05 -8.03 -7.58
N ILE A 292 11.91 -8.29 -8.57
CA ILE A 292 11.46 -8.68 -9.92
C ILE A 292 10.60 -9.95 -9.88
N SER A 293 11.04 -11.00 -9.18
CA SER A 293 10.29 -12.25 -9.06
C SER A 293 8.90 -12.02 -8.45
N THR A 294 8.80 -11.18 -7.41
CA THR A 294 7.50 -10.88 -6.78
C THR A 294 6.58 -10.08 -7.69
N ILE A 295 7.09 -9.10 -8.45
CA ILE A 295 6.32 -8.35 -9.45
C ILE A 295 5.77 -9.31 -10.51
N VAL A 296 6.59 -10.23 -11.01
CA VAL A 296 6.15 -11.22 -12.01
C VAL A 296 5.00 -12.09 -11.49
N LEU A 297 5.09 -12.56 -10.24
CA LEU A 297 4.01 -13.33 -9.61
C LEU A 297 2.71 -12.51 -9.45
N LEU A 298 2.81 -11.23 -9.06
CA LEU A 298 1.67 -10.33 -8.99
C LEU A 298 1.03 -10.10 -10.37
N CYS A 299 1.83 -9.92 -11.42
CA CYS A 299 1.35 -9.80 -12.79
C CYS A 299 0.58 -11.06 -13.22
N ILE A 300 1.11 -12.25 -12.95
CA ILE A 300 0.42 -13.51 -13.27
C ILE A 300 -0.90 -13.62 -12.50
N ALA A 301 -0.91 -13.32 -11.20
CA ALA A 301 -2.13 -13.35 -10.38
C ALA A 301 -3.20 -12.37 -10.89
N LEU A 302 -2.81 -11.15 -11.28
CA LEU A 302 -3.70 -10.16 -11.88
C LEU A 302 -4.26 -10.63 -13.23
N MET A 303 -3.42 -11.22 -14.09
CA MET A 303 -3.86 -11.78 -15.36
C MET A 303 -4.89 -12.90 -15.16
N LEU A 304 -4.64 -13.82 -14.22
CA LEU A 304 -5.59 -14.88 -13.87
C LEU A 304 -6.90 -14.31 -13.29
N LEU A 305 -6.82 -13.26 -12.47
CA LEU A 305 -7.99 -12.57 -11.92
C LEU A 305 -8.82 -11.90 -13.03
N ILE A 306 -8.19 -11.22 -13.99
CA ILE A 306 -8.87 -10.61 -15.14
C ILE A 306 -9.57 -11.69 -15.97
N ILE A 307 -8.87 -12.78 -16.30
CA ILE A 307 -9.46 -13.91 -17.04
C ILE A 307 -10.65 -14.50 -16.28
N TYR A 308 -10.50 -14.71 -14.97
CA TYR A 308 -11.58 -15.18 -14.10
C TYR A 308 -12.78 -14.23 -14.12
N LEU A 309 -12.56 -12.92 -14.01
CA LEU A 309 -13.63 -11.93 -14.07
C LEU A 309 -14.35 -11.94 -15.41
N ILE A 310 -13.63 -12.05 -16.53
CA ILE A 310 -14.21 -12.17 -17.88
C ILE A 310 -15.06 -13.44 -18.00
N LEU A 311 -14.55 -14.58 -17.55
CA LEU A 311 -15.27 -15.86 -17.58
C LEU A 311 -16.51 -15.82 -16.68
N ARG A 312 -16.38 -15.24 -15.48
CA ARG A 312 -17.49 -15.05 -14.54
C ARG A 312 -18.56 -14.15 -15.13
N TYR A 313 -18.17 -13.04 -15.74
CA TYR A 313 -19.08 -12.13 -16.42
C TYR A 313 -19.82 -12.84 -17.56
N ARG A 314 -19.10 -13.56 -18.43
CA ARG A 314 -19.69 -14.34 -19.53
C ARG A 314 -20.66 -15.40 -19.02
N ARG A 315 -20.31 -16.14 -17.96
CA ARG A 315 -21.20 -17.15 -17.34
C ARG A 315 -22.48 -16.49 -16.83
N LYS A 316 -22.38 -15.37 -16.11
CA LYS A 316 -23.54 -14.63 -15.59
C LYS A 316 -24.44 -14.13 -16.72
N SER A 317 -23.86 -13.61 -17.81
CA SER A 317 -24.59 -13.20 -19.01
C SER A 317 -25.34 -14.38 -19.66
N ARG A 318 -24.69 -15.55 -19.83
CA ARG A 318 -25.36 -16.76 -20.36
C ARG A 318 -26.52 -17.22 -19.48
N MET A 319 -26.38 -17.18 -18.15
CA MET A 319 -27.45 -17.58 -17.23
C MET A 319 -28.66 -16.64 -17.26
N LYS A 320 -28.44 -15.33 -17.39
CA LYS A 320 -29.53 -14.36 -17.59
C LYS A 320 -30.35 -14.66 -18.85
N LYS A 321 -29.68 -14.96 -19.96
CA LYS A 321 -30.35 -15.35 -21.22
C LYS A 321 -31.16 -16.64 -21.04
N LYS A 322 -30.59 -17.68 -20.42
CA LYS A 322 -31.32 -18.93 -20.14
C LYS A 322 -32.56 -18.72 -19.27
N PHE A 323 -32.47 -17.84 -18.27
CA PHE A 323 -33.62 -17.51 -17.42
C PHE A 323 -34.73 -16.78 -18.20
N GLN A 324 -34.38 -15.88 -19.13
CA GLN A 324 -35.35 -15.25 -20.04
C GLN A 324 -36.02 -16.30 -20.95
N TYR A 325 -35.28 -17.26 -21.49
CA TYR A 325 -35.87 -18.33 -22.30
C TYR A 325 -36.77 -19.28 -21.49
N ILE A 326 -36.41 -19.60 -20.24
CA ILE A 326 -37.26 -20.42 -19.36
C ILE A 326 -38.55 -19.69 -19.02
N LYS A 327 -38.50 -18.37 -18.79
CA LYS A 327 -39.71 -17.55 -18.59
C LYS A 327 -40.64 -17.68 -19.79
N LEU A 328 -40.13 -17.44 -21.01
CA LEU A 328 -40.89 -17.54 -22.26
C LEU A 328 -41.47 -18.93 -22.58
N LEU A 329 -40.98 -20.01 -21.94
CA LEU A 329 -41.46 -21.39 -22.17
C LEU A 329 -42.48 -21.85 -21.14
N LYS A 330 -42.43 -21.29 -19.92
CA LYS A 330 -43.40 -21.57 -18.86
C LYS A 330 -44.72 -20.81 -19.08
N GLU A 331 -44.57 -19.76 -19.85
CA GLU A 331 -45.56 -18.83 -20.31
C GLU A 331 -46.24 -19.38 -21.59
#